data_AF-A0A538PHD6-F1
#
_entry.id   AF-A0A538PHD6-F1
#
_cell.length_a   1.000
_cell.length_b   1.000
_cell.length_c   1.000
_cell.angle_alpha   90.00
_cell.angle_beta   90.00
_cell.angle_gamma   90.00
#
_symmetry.space_group_name_H-M   'P 1'
#
loop_
_entity.id
_entity.type
_entity.pdbx_description
1 polymer ?
#
loop_
_entity_poly.entity_id
_entity_poly.type
_entity_poly.pdbx_seq_one_letter_code
_entity_poly.pdbx_strand_id
1 'polypeptide(L)'
;MRTRTEPGRTSGTGSSSSASRPPARSSRHAFIAVSVARSRPRAERIGTGVYSTRLCRACPNLTCPADGGAASGAYTRRQMTADPSLPPAGSIAASSPRRRAVDAVRGLVMVIMALDHLRDFLGNAHFDATDLSQTTAPLFLTRWITHFCAPTFFLLAGTSAYLSIQSGRRTVRDAAQFLVVRGLVLVVLEQTALRCLGWYFHFDYHFMNAGVLYGLGWSMVLLGGLVFLPPAVSVAIGGAILLGEAGIAAADLGEGWLGTLLALATRSRDFEPVAGYHFFVSYPPIPWFGVMALGHGLAALVYRAGDPGEARSGVRTRRWLLGLAAAFLLLFAIVRGLDVGDPSPWSAQPSRLFTALSFVNVSKYPPSTPFLLLTLAGALLALFAFERRPRAGQIFEVYGRVPLVFYILHIPLIHLLAVIYSVAAFGAATWLTSGPVIFWDVALPGSPPDYGLGLAGIWTVWLVFVAALYPICRWYGARSRGR
;
A
#
# COMPACT_ATOMS: atom_id res chain seq x y z
N MET A 1 -38.63 -73.83 -11.31
CA MET A 1 -37.61 -73.93 -10.24
C MET A 1 -37.95 -72.84 -9.21
N ARG A 2 -38.65 -73.16 -8.11
CA ARG A 2 -38.09 -73.46 -6.76
C ARG A 2 -36.97 -72.47 -6.36
N THR A 3 -36.95 -71.73 -5.25
CA THR A 3 -37.74 -71.60 -4.00
C THR A 3 -37.09 -70.42 -3.23
N ARG A 4 -37.83 -69.52 -2.56
CA ARG A 4 -37.89 -69.32 -1.07
C ARG A 4 -36.50 -69.32 -0.36
N THR A 5 -36.10 -68.31 0.42
CA THR A 5 -36.60 -68.01 1.79
C THR A 5 -35.96 -66.74 2.42
N GLU A 6 -36.77 -65.83 2.98
CA GLU A 6 -36.52 -65.10 4.25
C GLU A 6 -36.65 -66.08 5.46
N PRO A 7 -36.46 -65.75 6.79
CA PRO A 7 -36.31 -64.45 7.49
C PRO A 7 -35.30 -64.46 8.67
N GLY A 8 -35.19 -63.37 9.46
CA GLY A 8 -34.58 -63.44 10.80
C GLY A 8 -34.52 -62.13 11.60
N ARG A 9 -35.57 -61.86 12.40
CA ARG A 9 -35.67 -60.86 13.49
C ARG A 9 -34.72 -61.17 14.67
N THR A 10 -34.25 -60.13 15.36
CA THR A 10 -34.20 -59.92 16.85
C THR A 10 -33.61 -58.51 17.08
N SER A 11 -34.22 -57.51 17.75
CA SER A 11 -34.88 -57.33 19.06
C SER A 11 -33.93 -57.08 20.25
N GLY A 12 -34.04 -55.89 20.86
CA GLY A 12 -33.60 -55.53 22.22
C GLY A 12 -32.12 -55.10 22.32
N THR A 13 -31.69 -54.12 23.11
CA THR A 13 -32.19 -53.34 24.26
C THR A 13 -31.29 -52.07 24.31
N GLY A 14 -31.73 -50.85 24.61
CA GLY A 14 -32.21 -50.41 25.92
C GLY A 14 -31.06 -50.23 26.92
N SER A 15 -30.48 -49.01 27.06
CA SER A 15 -30.38 -48.30 28.34
C SER A 15 -29.48 -47.06 28.29
N SER A 16 -30.00 -46.03 28.94
CA SER A 16 -29.45 -44.74 29.34
C SER A 16 -28.53 -44.83 30.56
N SER A 17 -27.51 -43.95 30.63
CA SER A 17 -27.01 -43.32 31.88
C SER A 17 -26.15 -42.12 31.46
N SER A 18 -26.52 -40.85 31.69
CA SER A 18 -26.58 -40.06 32.93
C SER A 18 -25.24 -39.90 33.68
N ALA A 19 -24.67 -38.71 33.50
CA ALA A 19 -24.01 -37.87 34.50
C ALA A 19 -22.78 -38.38 35.30
N SER A 20 -21.67 -37.66 35.12
CA SER A 20 -20.81 -37.23 36.24
C SER A 20 -19.82 -36.12 35.81
N ARG A 21 -20.04 -34.90 36.30
CA ARG A 21 -18.99 -33.85 36.46
C ARG A 21 -18.05 -34.26 37.61
N PRO A 22 -16.77 -33.84 37.57
CA PRO A 22 -16.23 -33.05 38.70
C PRO A 22 -15.13 -32.05 38.24
N PRO A 23 -14.45 -31.32 39.15
CA PRO A 23 -14.96 -30.18 39.90
C PRO A 23 -14.21 -28.88 39.58
N ALA A 24 -14.86 -27.76 39.90
CA ALA A 24 -14.29 -26.42 39.88
C ALA A 24 -13.17 -26.28 40.93
N ARG A 25 -12.00 -25.79 40.50
CA ARG A 25 -10.94 -25.34 41.39
C ARG A 25 -10.86 -23.82 41.33
N SER A 26 -11.16 -23.20 42.45
CA SER A 26 -10.95 -21.78 42.72
C SER A 26 -9.46 -21.48 42.86
N SER A 27 -8.94 -20.54 42.08
CA SER A 27 -7.69 -19.85 42.36
C SER A 27 -7.96 -18.35 42.39
N ARG A 28 -8.11 -17.83 43.61
CA ARG A 28 -7.91 -16.41 43.93
C ARG A 28 -6.43 -16.12 43.74
N HIS A 29 -6.04 -15.15 42.92
CA HIS A 29 -4.83 -14.35 43.17
C HIS A 29 -4.90 -12.99 42.43
N ALA A 30 -5.02 -11.95 43.27
CA ALA A 30 -4.39 -10.63 43.20
C ALA A 30 -4.36 -9.88 41.85
N PHE A 31 -5.23 -8.89 41.76
CA PHE A 31 -4.98 -7.65 41.04
C PHE A 31 -3.70 -6.98 41.58
N ILE A 32 -2.68 -6.83 40.73
CA ILE A 32 -1.59 -5.87 40.96
C ILE A 32 -1.80 -4.72 39.97
N ALA A 33 -2.34 -3.62 40.48
CA ALA A 33 -2.35 -2.34 39.81
C ALA A 33 -0.94 -1.74 39.88
N VAL A 34 -0.22 -1.72 38.76
CA VAL A 34 1.02 -0.95 38.64
C VAL A 34 0.64 0.48 38.27
N SER A 35 0.67 1.35 39.28
CA SER A 35 0.61 2.80 39.15
C SER A 35 1.84 3.29 38.36
N VAL A 36 1.62 3.79 37.14
CA VAL A 36 2.65 4.54 36.40
C VAL A 36 2.57 6.00 36.84
N ALA A 37 3.45 6.35 37.78
CA ALA A 37 3.66 7.73 38.19
C ALA A 37 4.15 8.58 37.01
N ARG A 38 3.37 9.63 36.69
CA ARG A 38 3.75 10.71 35.77
C ARG A 38 4.82 11.58 36.44
N SER A 39 6.08 11.46 36.04
CA SER A 39 7.11 12.46 36.33
C SER A 39 7.18 13.48 35.19
N ARG A 40 6.67 14.69 35.45
CA ARG A 40 6.96 15.90 34.68
C ARG A 40 8.28 16.49 35.19
N PRO A 41 9.22 16.93 34.33
CA PRO A 41 10.21 17.90 34.75
C PRO A 41 9.63 19.31 34.61
N ARG A 42 9.64 20.03 35.72
CA ARG A 42 9.28 21.43 35.88
C ARG A 42 10.41 22.30 35.33
N ALA A 43 10.02 23.42 34.71
CA ALA A 43 10.91 24.48 34.28
C ALA A 43 11.63 25.12 35.47
N GLU A 44 12.92 25.40 35.31
CA GLU A 44 13.69 26.23 36.22
C GLU A 44 14.46 27.27 35.38
N ARG A 45 14.13 28.55 35.58
CA ARG A 45 14.88 29.73 35.17
C ARG A 45 15.73 30.18 36.36
N ILE A 46 16.71 31.04 36.04
CA ILE A 46 17.67 31.82 36.88
C ILE A 46 19.09 31.24 36.67
N GLY A 47 20.15 31.97 36.29
CA GLY A 47 20.38 33.39 36.02
C GLY A 47 21.83 33.61 35.56
N THR A 48 22.04 34.68 34.78
CA THR A 48 23.11 35.71 34.93
C THR A 48 24.61 35.33 35.04
N GLY A 49 25.43 35.96 34.18
CA GLY A 49 26.91 36.03 34.24
C GLY A 49 27.50 36.09 32.82
N VAL A 50 27.68 37.26 32.17
CA VAL A 50 28.77 38.26 32.25
C VAL A 50 30.10 37.79 31.59
N TYR A 51 30.75 38.76 30.90
CA TYR A 51 32.02 38.79 30.15
C TYR A 51 31.89 38.45 28.65
N SER A 52 32.35 39.25 27.67
CA SER A 52 33.45 40.21 27.66
C SER A 52 33.28 41.25 26.54
N THR A 53 33.41 42.53 26.88
CA THR A 53 33.56 43.66 25.95
C THR A 53 35.04 43.85 25.58
N ARG A 54 35.36 43.86 24.28
CA ARG A 54 36.60 44.45 23.75
C ARG A 54 36.29 45.77 23.05
N LEU A 55 36.86 46.83 23.62
CA LEU A 55 36.97 48.18 23.07
C LEU A 55 37.98 48.20 21.91
N CYS A 56 37.64 48.89 20.81
CA CYS A 56 38.60 49.43 19.86
C CYS A 56 38.53 50.97 19.89
N ARG A 57 39.72 51.58 19.93
CA ARG A 57 39.99 53.02 20.09
C ARG A 57 39.80 53.81 18.78
N ALA A 58 39.32 55.04 18.94
CA ALA A 58 39.74 56.33 18.35
C ALA A 58 40.30 56.43 16.91
N CYS A 59 39.73 57.35 16.12
CA CYS A 59 40.40 58.58 15.66
C CYS A 59 39.41 59.62 15.06
N PRO A 60 39.71 60.94 15.09
CA PRO A 60 38.74 62.04 14.91
C PRO A 60 38.96 62.93 13.66
N ASN A 61 37.96 63.79 13.39
CA ASN A 61 37.98 65.05 12.60
C ASN A 61 38.18 65.01 11.08
N LEU A 62 37.25 65.62 10.32
CA LEU A 62 37.48 66.81 9.45
C LEU A 62 36.27 67.12 8.53
N THR A 63 35.63 68.27 8.81
CA THR A 63 35.18 69.36 7.91
C THR A 63 34.43 69.07 6.59
N CYS A 64 33.22 69.66 6.49
CA CYS A 64 32.60 70.10 5.23
C CYS A 64 33.32 71.32 4.63
N PRO A 65 33.16 71.54 3.31
CA PRO A 65 32.80 72.87 2.82
C PRO A 65 31.62 72.87 1.83
N ALA A 66 31.04 74.05 1.70
CA ALA A 66 29.90 74.43 0.87
C ALA A 66 30.31 74.94 -0.53
N ASP A 67 29.27 75.17 -1.34
CA ASP A 67 29.16 76.03 -2.52
C ASP A 67 29.46 75.50 -3.94
N GLY A 68 28.48 75.74 -4.84
CA GLY A 68 28.75 76.12 -6.23
C GLY A 68 28.13 75.28 -7.36
N GLY A 69 26.93 75.68 -7.82
CA GLY A 69 26.63 75.95 -9.24
C GLY A 69 26.78 74.88 -10.35
N ALA A 70 25.64 74.58 -10.96
CA ALA A 70 25.39 74.41 -12.41
C ALA A 70 25.73 73.10 -13.15
N ALA A 71 24.64 72.50 -13.65
CA ALA A 71 24.45 71.94 -14.99
C ALA A 71 25.30 70.75 -15.47
N SER A 72 24.67 69.56 -15.51
CA SER A 72 24.56 68.70 -16.71
C SER A 72 23.93 67.36 -16.30
N GLY A 73 22.70 67.11 -16.76
CA GLY A 73 21.98 65.87 -16.49
C GLY A 73 22.56 64.71 -17.28
N ALA A 74 23.22 63.78 -16.58
CA ALA A 74 23.57 62.47 -17.10
C ALA A 74 22.82 61.39 -16.30
N TYR A 75 21.97 60.65 -17.01
CA TYR A 75 21.21 59.49 -16.58
C TYR A 75 22.06 58.54 -15.71
N THR A 76 21.72 58.34 -14.44
CA THR A 76 22.15 57.16 -13.69
C THR A 76 21.02 56.59 -12.86
N ARG A 77 20.63 55.37 -13.25
CA ARG A 77 19.70 54.44 -12.63
C ARG A 77 19.97 54.32 -11.13
N ARG A 78 19.03 54.82 -10.31
CA ARG A 78 19.04 54.63 -8.85
C ARG A 78 18.92 53.13 -8.54
N GLN A 79 20.00 52.50 -8.10
CA GLN A 79 19.97 51.21 -7.45
C GLN A 79 19.21 51.37 -6.13
N MET A 80 18.03 50.75 -6.02
CA MET A 80 17.45 50.41 -4.72
C MET A 80 18.30 49.29 -4.12
N THR A 81 19.18 49.65 -3.20
CA THR A 81 19.83 48.71 -2.29
C THR A 81 18.75 48.08 -1.41
N ALA A 82 18.54 46.77 -1.57
CA ALA A 82 17.68 45.98 -0.69
C ALA A 82 18.29 45.94 0.72
N ASP A 83 17.46 46.19 1.72
CA ASP A 83 17.75 46.07 3.15
C ASP A 83 18.15 44.62 3.51
N PRO A 84 19.34 44.36 4.07
CA PRO A 84 19.80 43.01 4.39
C PRO A 84 19.19 42.42 5.67
N SER A 85 18.24 43.09 6.32
CA SER A 85 17.70 42.66 7.62
C SER A 85 16.38 41.88 7.59
N LEU A 86 15.84 41.56 6.40
CA LEU A 86 14.66 40.70 6.28
C LEU A 86 15.06 39.25 5.91
N PRO A 87 14.73 38.23 6.72
CA PRO A 87 14.92 36.86 6.30
C PRO A 87 14.07 36.63 5.04
N PRO A 88 14.63 36.02 3.97
CA PRO A 88 13.86 35.75 2.76
C PRO A 88 12.65 34.91 3.15
N ALA A 89 11.45 35.37 2.74
CA ALA A 89 10.21 34.63 2.85
C ALA A 89 10.47 33.18 2.46
N GLY A 90 10.21 32.26 3.39
CA GLY A 90 10.70 30.89 3.38
C GLY A 90 10.63 30.27 2.00
N SER A 91 11.80 29.93 1.44
CA SER A 91 11.86 29.19 0.20
C SER A 91 11.11 27.88 0.40
N ILE A 92 10.00 27.74 -0.30
CA ILE A 92 9.25 26.49 -0.41
C ILE A 92 10.26 25.50 -1.02
N ALA A 93 10.86 24.64 -0.19
CA ALA A 93 11.84 23.68 -0.66
C ALA A 93 11.19 22.83 -1.76
N ALA A 94 11.55 23.12 -3.01
CA ALA A 94 10.99 22.44 -4.17
C ALA A 94 11.29 20.95 -4.01
N SER A 95 10.24 20.13 -3.88
CA SER A 95 10.39 18.68 -3.79
C SER A 95 11.12 18.20 -5.04
N SER A 96 12.23 17.49 -4.86
CA SER A 96 13.03 16.99 -5.99
C SER A 96 12.17 16.21 -7.01
N PRO A 97 12.43 16.33 -8.32
CA PRO A 97 11.63 15.67 -9.38
C PRO A 97 11.36 14.19 -9.13
N ARG A 98 12.35 13.46 -8.62
CA ARG A 98 12.26 12.03 -8.24
C ARG A 98 11.15 11.74 -7.24
N ARG A 99 11.00 12.58 -6.22
CA ARG A 99 9.94 12.42 -5.20
C ARG A 99 8.56 12.68 -5.80
N ARG A 100 8.48 13.61 -6.74
CA ARG A 100 7.24 13.90 -7.48
C ARG A 100 6.82 12.72 -8.35
N ALA A 101 7.76 12.04 -9.02
CA ALA A 101 7.44 10.84 -9.80
C ALA A 101 6.92 9.71 -8.91
N VAL A 102 7.56 9.45 -7.76
CA VAL A 102 7.09 8.46 -6.77
C VAL A 102 5.69 8.79 -6.26
N ASP A 103 5.43 10.05 -5.89
CA ASP A 103 4.11 10.48 -5.45
C ASP A 103 3.08 10.40 -6.60
N ALA A 104 3.44 10.75 -7.83
CA ALA A 104 2.54 10.64 -8.98
C ALA A 104 2.13 9.18 -9.26
N VAL A 105 3.09 8.23 -9.29
CA VAL A 105 2.78 6.81 -9.47
C VAL A 105 1.90 6.31 -8.33
N ARG A 106 2.23 6.65 -7.08
CA ARG A 106 1.43 6.28 -5.91
C ARG A 106 0.00 6.80 -6.01
N GLY A 107 -0.19 8.02 -6.48
CA GLY A 107 -1.50 8.62 -6.68
C GLY A 107 -2.28 7.98 -7.83
N LEU A 108 -1.60 7.65 -8.94
CA LEU A 108 -2.21 6.94 -10.06
C LEU A 108 -2.79 5.61 -9.60
N VAL A 109 -2.03 4.82 -8.84
CA VAL A 109 -2.53 3.53 -8.35
C VAL A 109 -3.61 3.68 -7.27
N MET A 110 -3.64 4.76 -6.49
CA MET A 110 -4.80 5.05 -5.61
C MET A 110 -6.08 5.27 -6.41
N VAL A 111 -6.00 6.05 -7.49
CA VAL A 111 -7.12 6.31 -8.38
C VAL A 111 -7.62 5.02 -9.03
N ILE A 112 -6.70 4.17 -9.53
CA ILE A 112 -7.05 2.88 -10.15
C ILE A 112 -7.61 1.89 -9.12
N MET A 113 -7.01 1.79 -7.93
CA MET A 113 -7.48 0.88 -6.86
C MET A 113 -8.93 1.16 -6.45
N ALA A 114 -9.35 2.42 -6.41
CA ALA A 114 -10.73 2.76 -6.08
C ALA A 114 -11.75 2.20 -7.10
N LEU A 115 -11.36 1.99 -8.35
CA LEU A 115 -12.20 1.35 -9.37
C LEU A 115 -12.49 -0.12 -9.02
N ASP A 116 -11.49 -0.84 -8.50
CA ASP A 116 -11.62 -2.25 -8.08
C ASP A 116 -12.69 -2.37 -6.99
N HIS A 117 -12.55 -1.57 -5.94
CA HIS A 117 -13.44 -1.62 -4.79
C HIS A 117 -14.84 -1.10 -5.11
N LEU A 118 -14.97 -0.10 -5.98
CA LEU A 118 -16.28 0.31 -6.47
C LEU A 118 -16.95 -0.82 -7.27
N ARG A 119 -16.21 -1.56 -8.11
CA ARG A 119 -16.75 -2.74 -8.80
C ARG A 119 -17.18 -3.81 -7.79
N ASP A 120 -16.35 -4.11 -6.79
CA ASP A 120 -16.66 -5.15 -5.78
C ASP A 120 -17.95 -4.83 -5.01
N PHE A 121 -18.16 -3.57 -4.64
CA PHE A 121 -19.32 -3.17 -3.83
C PHE A 121 -20.59 -2.86 -4.64
N LEU A 122 -20.45 -2.28 -5.83
CA LEU A 122 -21.56 -1.74 -6.61
C LEU A 122 -21.75 -2.45 -7.96
N GLY A 123 -20.88 -3.37 -8.36
CA GLY A 123 -20.92 -4.02 -9.67
C GLY A 123 -21.99 -5.11 -9.77
N ASN A 124 -22.45 -5.37 -10.99
CA ASN A 124 -23.39 -6.44 -11.29
C ASN A 124 -22.73 -7.74 -11.79
N ALA A 125 -21.40 -7.80 -11.83
CA ALA A 125 -20.65 -8.99 -12.22
C ALA A 125 -20.36 -9.82 -10.96
N HIS A 126 -21.16 -10.87 -10.76
CA HIS A 126 -21.10 -11.78 -9.61
C HIS A 126 -20.31 -13.06 -9.94
N PHE A 127 -19.24 -12.93 -10.72
CA PHE A 127 -18.29 -13.98 -11.12
C PHE A 127 -16.91 -13.34 -11.29
N ASP A 128 -15.82 -14.13 -11.17
CA ASP A 128 -14.45 -13.65 -11.37
C ASP A 128 -14.32 -12.86 -12.68
N ALA A 129 -14.05 -11.55 -12.55
CA ALA A 129 -13.98 -10.65 -13.69
C ALA A 129 -12.84 -11.02 -14.68
N THR A 130 -11.91 -11.88 -14.28
CA THR A 130 -10.85 -12.45 -15.13
C THR A 130 -11.15 -13.84 -15.69
N ASP A 131 -12.28 -14.46 -15.34
CA ASP A 131 -12.73 -15.71 -15.95
C ASP A 131 -13.07 -15.51 -17.42
N LEU A 132 -12.22 -16.05 -18.30
CA LEU A 132 -12.34 -15.90 -19.75
C LEU A 132 -13.57 -16.60 -20.35
N SER A 133 -14.22 -17.50 -19.61
CA SER A 133 -15.44 -18.16 -20.07
C SER A 133 -16.69 -17.30 -19.89
N GLN A 134 -16.65 -16.30 -19.00
CA GLN A 134 -17.80 -15.46 -18.65
C GLN A 134 -17.55 -13.97 -18.91
N THR A 135 -16.31 -13.51 -18.82
CA THR A 135 -15.97 -12.10 -18.88
C THR A 135 -16.09 -11.51 -20.29
N THR A 136 -16.10 -10.18 -20.34
CA THR A 136 -15.93 -9.40 -21.56
C THR A 136 -14.59 -8.68 -21.50
N ALA A 137 -13.99 -8.36 -22.66
CA ALA A 137 -12.71 -7.64 -22.67
C ALA A 137 -12.72 -6.33 -21.83
N PRO A 138 -13.77 -5.49 -21.84
CA PRO A 138 -13.83 -4.31 -20.97
C PRO A 138 -13.87 -4.63 -19.47
N LEU A 139 -14.60 -5.68 -19.06
CA LEU A 139 -14.68 -6.11 -17.66
C LEU A 139 -13.35 -6.72 -17.20
N PHE A 140 -12.78 -7.61 -18.01
CA PHE A 140 -11.45 -8.17 -17.79
C PHE A 140 -10.42 -7.06 -17.59
N LEU A 141 -10.36 -6.08 -18.51
CA LEU A 141 -9.39 -4.99 -18.43
C LEU A 141 -9.61 -4.12 -17.20
N THR A 142 -10.87 -3.91 -16.79
CA THR A 142 -11.20 -3.16 -15.56
C THR A 142 -10.63 -3.84 -14.32
N ARG A 143 -10.72 -5.17 -14.21
CA ARG A 143 -10.10 -5.94 -13.11
C ARG A 143 -8.59 -6.09 -13.30
N TRP A 144 -8.12 -6.24 -14.53
CA TRP A 144 -6.72 -6.49 -14.84
C TRP A 144 -5.84 -5.29 -14.50
N ILE A 145 -6.25 -4.06 -14.82
CA ILE A 145 -5.45 -2.86 -14.49
C ILE A 145 -5.25 -2.65 -12.98
N THR A 146 -6.12 -3.19 -12.13
CA THR A 146 -6.02 -3.04 -10.67
C THR A 146 -4.96 -3.97 -10.08
N HIS A 147 -4.51 -5.00 -10.82
CA HIS A 147 -3.41 -5.91 -10.43
C HIS A 147 -2.11 -5.15 -10.16
N PHE A 148 -1.89 -4.02 -10.84
CA PHE A 148 -0.70 -3.19 -10.68
C PHE A 148 -0.66 -2.43 -9.34
N CYS A 149 -1.80 -2.29 -8.65
CA CYS A 149 -1.89 -1.40 -7.50
C CYS A 149 -1.01 -1.86 -6.33
N ALA A 150 -1.24 -3.09 -5.84
CA ALA A 150 -0.49 -3.59 -4.68
C ALA A 150 1.02 -3.69 -4.94
N PRO A 151 1.53 -4.38 -5.99
CA PRO A 151 2.97 -4.48 -6.26
C PRO A 151 3.65 -3.12 -6.33
N THR A 152 2.99 -2.12 -6.93
CA THR A 152 3.47 -0.74 -6.98
C THR A 152 3.60 -0.13 -5.58
N PHE A 153 2.62 -0.30 -4.69
CA PHE A 153 2.73 0.21 -3.31
C PHE A 153 3.89 -0.40 -2.54
N PHE A 154 4.05 -1.73 -2.60
CA PHE A 154 5.16 -2.41 -1.92
C PHE A 154 6.51 -1.96 -2.47
N LEU A 155 6.67 -1.91 -3.79
CA LEU A 155 7.88 -1.41 -4.44
C LEU A 155 8.20 0.03 -4.01
N LEU A 156 7.22 0.93 -4.11
CA LEU A 156 7.39 2.34 -3.79
C LEU A 156 7.61 2.59 -2.29
N ALA A 157 7.09 1.74 -1.41
CA ALA A 157 7.36 1.82 0.03
C ALA A 157 8.85 1.54 0.31
N GLY A 158 9.41 0.48 -0.29
CA GLY A 158 10.84 0.18 -0.22
C GLY A 158 11.70 1.29 -0.82
N THR A 159 11.34 1.78 -2.01
CA THR A 159 12.03 2.91 -2.67
C THR A 159 12.00 4.16 -1.79
N SER A 160 10.86 4.46 -1.17
CA SER A 160 10.71 5.63 -0.29
C SER A 160 11.57 5.52 0.98
N ALA A 161 11.70 4.31 1.55
CA ALA A 161 12.58 4.05 2.68
C ALA A 161 14.04 4.36 2.32
N TYR A 162 14.54 3.81 1.21
CA TYR A 162 15.90 4.06 0.72
C TYR A 162 16.14 5.56 0.46
N LEU A 163 15.25 6.22 -0.28
CA LEU A 163 15.38 7.65 -0.58
C LEU A 163 15.35 8.54 0.68
N SER A 164 14.65 8.12 1.73
CA SER A 164 14.62 8.87 2.99
C SER A 164 15.96 8.83 3.74
N ILE A 165 16.67 7.70 3.67
CA ILE A 165 18.02 7.52 4.23
C ILE A 165 19.03 8.26 3.34
N GLN A 166 18.99 8.02 2.04
CA GLN A 166 19.93 8.58 1.08
C GLN A 166 19.91 10.13 1.07
N SER A 167 18.74 10.74 1.22
CA SER A 167 18.61 12.20 1.23
C SER A 167 18.96 12.84 2.58
N GLY A 168 19.42 12.06 3.58
CA GLY A 168 19.76 12.56 4.91
C GLY A 168 18.56 12.96 5.77
N ARG A 169 17.32 12.73 5.31
CA ARG A 169 16.10 13.06 6.06
C ARG A 169 15.94 12.21 7.31
N ARG A 170 16.43 10.97 7.26
CA ARG A 170 16.43 10.03 8.38
C ARG A 170 17.77 9.34 8.46
N THR A 171 18.25 9.12 9.67
CA THR A 171 19.32 8.15 9.88
C THR A 171 18.80 6.73 9.59
N VAL A 172 19.70 5.77 9.41
CA VAL A 172 19.31 4.35 9.20
C VAL A 172 18.46 3.86 10.38
N ARG A 173 18.86 4.20 11.61
CA ARG A 173 18.13 3.83 12.83
C ARG A 173 16.74 4.45 12.89
N ASP A 174 16.63 5.75 12.58
CA ASP A 174 15.32 6.43 12.56
C ASP A 174 14.41 5.87 11.47
N ALA A 175 14.97 5.49 10.32
CA ALA A 175 14.22 4.85 9.24
C ALA A 175 13.72 3.46 9.67
N ALA A 176 14.55 2.64 10.31
CA ALA A 176 14.17 1.35 10.85
C ALA A 176 13.03 1.46 11.88
N GLN A 177 13.19 2.34 12.88
CA GLN A 177 12.16 2.56 13.89
C GLN A 177 10.86 3.08 13.27
N PHE A 178 10.96 4.02 12.34
CA PHE A 178 9.80 4.54 11.62
C PHE A 178 9.06 3.43 10.85
N LEU A 179 9.79 2.55 10.15
CA LEU A 179 9.21 1.44 9.40
C LEU A 179 8.52 0.44 10.33
N VAL A 180 9.15 0.05 11.44
CA VAL A 180 8.57 -0.89 12.41
C VAL A 180 7.32 -0.32 13.06
N VAL A 181 7.40 0.89 13.65
CA VAL A 181 6.26 1.51 14.33
C VAL A 181 5.11 1.73 13.37
N ARG A 182 5.38 2.30 12.19
CA ARG A 182 4.34 2.57 11.20
C ARG A 182 3.77 1.27 10.64
N GLY A 183 4.59 0.25 10.43
CA GLY A 183 4.15 -1.06 9.96
C GLY A 183 3.17 -1.72 10.94
N LEU A 184 3.51 -1.75 12.22
CA LEU A 184 2.62 -2.28 13.27
C LEU A 184 1.31 -1.47 13.38
N VAL A 185 1.38 -0.14 13.24
CA VAL A 185 0.18 0.71 13.20
C VAL A 185 -0.73 0.34 12.03
N LEU A 186 -0.18 0.02 10.84
CA LEU A 186 -1.00 -0.40 9.68
C LEU A 186 -1.67 -1.75 9.92
N VAL A 187 -0.98 -2.70 10.53
CA VAL A 187 -1.56 -4.01 10.91
C VAL A 187 -2.74 -3.80 11.86
N VAL A 188 -2.54 -3.02 12.94
CA VAL A 188 -3.61 -2.72 13.91
C VAL A 188 -4.77 -1.99 13.24
N LEU A 189 -4.49 -0.97 12.41
CA LEU A 189 -5.49 -0.20 11.70
C LEU A 189 -6.38 -1.08 10.80
N GLU A 190 -5.78 -2.03 10.07
CA GLU A 190 -6.52 -2.94 9.21
C GLU A 190 -7.44 -3.85 10.02
N GLN A 191 -6.89 -4.51 11.04
CA GLN A 191 -7.59 -5.52 11.84
C GLN A 191 -8.61 -4.90 12.81
N THR A 192 -8.62 -3.57 12.97
CA THR A 192 -9.57 -2.85 13.83
C THR A 192 -10.47 -1.91 13.01
N ALA A 193 -10.07 -0.65 12.85
CA ALA A 193 -10.91 0.39 12.30
C ALA A 193 -11.35 0.10 10.87
N LEU A 194 -10.46 -0.35 9.98
CA LEU A 194 -10.84 -0.60 8.58
C LEU A 194 -11.69 -1.84 8.40
N ARG A 195 -11.42 -2.90 9.16
CA ARG A 195 -12.28 -4.07 9.22
C ARG A 195 -13.70 -3.67 9.69
N CYS A 196 -13.81 -3.04 10.85
CA CYS A 196 -15.11 -2.76 11.48
C CYS A 196 -15.87 -1.59 10.84
N LEU A 197 -15.19 -0.51 10.46
CA LEU A 197 -15.81 0.73 9.97
C LEU A 197 -15.62 0.94 8.46
N GLY A 198 -14.94 0.02 7.78
CA GLY A 198 -14.72 0.06 6.35
C GLY A 198 -15.36 -1.14 5.66
N TRP A 199 -14.76 -2.31 5.81
CA TRP A 199 -15.11 -3.49 5.05
C TRP A 199 -16.47 -4.07 5.42
N TYR A 200 -16.76 -4.22 6.72
CA TYR A 200 -17.90 -5.03 7.15
C TYR A 200 -19.02 -4.25 7.86
N PHE A 201 -18.74 -3.07 8.40
CA PHE A 201 -19.70 -2.26 9.17
C PHE A 201 -20.29 -3.01 10.41
N HIS A 202 -19.54 -3.97 10.96
CA HIS A 202 -19.89 -4.67 12.18
C HIS A 202 -18.64 -5.08 13.00
N PHE A 203 -18.84 -5.35 14.29
CA PHE A 203 -17.78 -5.70 15.26
C PHE A 203 -17.65 -7.21 15.48
N ASP A 204 -18.11 -8.04 14.54
CA ASP A 204 -18.07 -9.50 14.68
C ASP A 204 -16.80 -10.13 14.09
N TYR A 205 -15.91 -10.58 14.97
CA TYR A 205 -14.57 -11.08 14.66
C TYR A 205 -14.48 -12.57 14.27
N HIS A 206 -15.60 -13.28 14.06
CA HIS A 206 -15.55 -14.67 13.57
C HIS A 206 -14.88 -14.81 12.19
N PHE A 207 -14.82 -13.75 11.38
CA PHE A 207 -14.04 -13.73 10.15
C PHE A 207 -13.13 -12.51 10.09
N MET A 208 -11.82 -12.71 10.02
CA MET A 208 -10.83 -11.65 9.86
C MET A 208 -10.11 -11.81 8.52
N ASN A 209 -9.82 -10.70 7.85
CA ASN A 209 -9.03 -10.70 6.61
C ASN A 209 -7.72 -9.95 6.82
N ALA A 210 -6.60 -10.61 6.58
CA ALA A 210 -5.26 -10.04 6.44
C ALA A 210 -5.07 -9.54 4.99
N GLY A 211 -5.51 -8.31 4.79
CA GLY A 211 -5.50 -7.59 3.53
C GLY A 211 -4.18 -6.85 3.25
N VAL A 212 -4.26 -5.89 2.32
CA VAL A 212 -3.09 -5.19 1.78
C VAL A 212 -2.32 -4.39 2.83
N LEU A 213 -2.98 -3.80 3.84
CA LEU A 213 -2.30 -3.07 4.91
C LEU A 213 -1.64 -4.01 5.92
N TYR A 214 -2.19 -5.20 6.16
CA TYR A 214 -1.51 -6.23 6.96
C TYR A 214 -0.22 -6.67 6.27
N GLY A 215 -0.29 -7.03 4.98
CA GLY A 215 0.88 -7.40 4.20
C GLY A 215 1.91 -6.26 4.14
N LEU A 216 1.45 -5.02 3.91
CA LEU A 216 2.30 -3.82 3.86
C LEU A 216 2.96 -3.55 5.22
N GLY A 217 2.19 -3.69 6.30
CA GLY A 217 2.66 -3.47 7.66
C GLY A 217 3.78 -4.43 8.05
N TRP A 218 3.57 -5.74 7.87
CA TRP A 218 4.62 -6.72 8.15
C TRP A 218 5.83 -6.59 7.23
N SER A 219 5.62 -6.27 5.95
CA SER A 219 6.73 -6.00 5.03
C SER A 219 7.58 -4.80 5.48
N MET A 220 6.95 -3.75 6.02
CA MET A 220 7.67 -2.61 6.61
C MET A 220 8.47 -3.02 7.86
N VAL A 221 7.89 -3.85 8.73
CA VAL A 221 8.59 -4.36 9.92
C VAL A 221 9.84 -5.15 9.52
N LEU A 222 9.72 -6.07 8.56
CA LEU A 222 10.84 -6.86 8.04
C LEU A 222 11.89 -5.96 7.35
N LEU A 223 11.45 -4.98 6.56
CA LEU A 223 12.35 -4.01 5.94
C LEU A 223 13.10 -3.19 7.00
N GLY A 224 12.49 -2.91 8.14
CA GLY A 224 13.10 -2.20 9.25
C GLY A 224 14.38 -2.86 9.78
N GLY A 225 14.50 -4.19 9.70
CA GLY A 225 15.76 -4.90 9.95
C GLY A 225 16.70 -4.85 8.74
N LEU A 226 16.15 -5.01 7.53
CA LEU A 226 16.93 -5.09 6.30
C LEU A 226 17.63 -3.77 5.93
N VAL A 227 17.13 -2.60 6.33
CA VAL A 227 17.75 -1.30 6.03
C VAL A 227 19.15 -1.09 6.64
N PHE A 228 19.53 -1.90 7.64
CA PHE A 228 20.88 -1.86 8.20
C PHE A 228 21.93 -2.56 7.32
N LEU A 229 21.47 -3.39 6.37
CA LEU A 229 22.35 -4.12 5.47
C LEU A 229 22.60 -3.33 4.18
N PRO A 230 23.67 -3.65 3.42
CA PRO A 230 23.90 -3.04 2.12
C PRO A 230 22.70 -3.25 1.18
N PRO A 231 22.32 -2.27 0.33
CA PRO A 231 21.18 -2.39 -0.57
C PRO A 231 21.23 -3.59 -1.52
N ALA A 232 22.43 -4.08 -1.82
CA ALA A 232 22.62 -5.30 -2.62
C ALA A 232 21.99 -6.53 -1.95
N VAL A 233 22.00 -6.61 -0.62
CA VAL A 233 21.33 -7.69 0.12
C VAL A 233 19.82 -7.61 -0.06
N SER A 234 19.25 -6.41 -0.12
CA SER A 234 17.82 -6.23 -0.39
C SER A 234 17.44 -6.67 -1.81
N VAL A 235 18.30 -6.44 -2.80
CA VAL A 235 18.11 -6.97 -4.17
C VAL A 235 18.20 -8.49 -4.16
N ALA A 236 19.19 -9.07 -3.50
CA ALA A 236 19.38 -10.52 -3.45
C ALA A 236 18.20 -11.24 -2.77
N ILE A 237 17.78 -10.79 -1.58
CA ILE A 237 16.64 -11.36 -0.85
C ILE A 237 15.35 -11.18 -1.64
N GLY A 238 15.09 -9.96 -2.12
CA GLY A 238 13.86 -9.68 -2.86
C GLY A 238 13.78 -10.45 -4.19
N GLY A 239 14.90 -10.58 -4.90
CA GLY A 239 15.00 -11.38 -6.11
C GLY A 239 14.85 -12.88 -5.85
N ALA A 240 15.43 -13.40 -4.78
CA ALA A 240 15.30 -14.80 -4.38
C ALA A 240 13.85 -15.15 -4.02
N ILE A 241 13.15 -14.29 -3.28
CA ILE A 241 11.73 -14.48 -2.95
C ILE A 241 10.86 -14.42 -4.22
N LEU A 242 11.08 -13.42 -5.09
CA LEU A 242 10.31 -13.26 -6.32
C LEU A 242 10.48 -14.44 -7.26
N LEU A 243 11.72 -14.87 -7.52
CA LEU A 243 12.01 -15.95 -8.47
C LEU A 243 11.75 -17.34 -7.86
N GLY A 244 11.87 -17.46 -6.54
CA GLY A 244 11.65 -18.70 -5.79
C GLY A 244 10.20 -18.91 -5.34
N GLU A 245 9.25 -18.05 -5.74
CA GLU A 245 7.87 -18.09 -5.25
C GLU A 245 7.21 -19.46 -5.48
N ALA A 246 7.36 -20.03 -6.68
CA ALA A 246 6.85 -21.37 -6.97
C ALA A 246 7.44 -22.46 -6.04
N GLY A 247 8.70 -22.32 -5.64
CA GLY A 247 9.34 -23.21 -4.67
C GLY A 247 8.82 -23.02 -3.25
N ILE A 248 8.60 -21.77 -2.83
CA ILE A 248 7.95 -21.43 -1.56
C ILE A 248 6.52 -21.99 -1.53
N ALA A 249 5.81 -21.94 -2.66
CA ALA A 249 4.48 -22.51 -2.83
C ALA A 249 4.48 -24.04 -2.88
N ALA A 250 5.57 -24.69 -3.28
CA ALA A 250 5.66 -26.16 -3.28
C ALA A 250 6.19 -26.73 -1.94
N ALA A 251 6.84 -25.92 -1.10
CA ALA A 251 7.47 -26.38 0.12
C ALA A 251 6.46 -26.97 1.12
N ASP A 252 6.76 -28.18 1.62
CA ASP A 252 6.11 -28.74 2.79
C ASP A 252 6.56 -27.96 4.02
N LEU A 253 5.60 -27.34 4.70
CA LEU A 253 5.84 -26.51 5.87
C LEU A 253 5.74 -27.31 7.18
N GLY A 254 5.36 -28.59 7.09
CA GLY A 254 5.10 -29.44 8.23
C GLY A 254 3.84 -29.06 9.01
N GLU A 255 3.51 -29.88 10.00
CA GLU A 255 2.37 -29.67 10.90
C GLU A 255 2.75 -28.87 12.16
N GLY A 256 1.73 -28.45 12.91
CA GLY A 256 1.91 -27.74 14.18
C GLY A 256 2.06 -26.22 14.05
N TRP A 257 2.51 -25.59 15.15
CA TRP A 257 2.53 -24.13 15.28
C TRP A 257 3.51 -23.47 14.31
N LEU A 258 4.70 -24.05 14.09
CA LEU A 258 5.71 -23.49 13.18
C LEU A 258 5.25 -23.57 11.72
N GLY A 259 4.72 -24.72 11.27
CA GLY A 259 4.18 -24.88 9.93
C GLY A 259 3.01 -23.91 9.67
N THR A 260 2.18 -23.68 10.68
CA THR A 260 1.08 -22.70 10.61
C THR A 260 1.60 -21.26 10.49
N LEU A 261 2.61 -20.88 11.27
CA LEU A 261 3.23 -19.55 11.16
C LEU A 261 3.90 -19.34 9.80
N LEU A 262 4.63 -20.33 9.29
CA LEU A 262 5.23 -20.29 7.97
C LEU A 262 4.15 -20.18 6.88
N ALA A 263 3.05 -20.92 7.03
CA ALA A 263 1.93 -20.85 6.11
C ALA A 263 1.28 -19.47 6.14
N LEU A 264 1.07 -18.88 7.31
CA LEU A 264 0.55 -17.52 7.47
C LEU A 264 1.45 -16.48 6.78
N ALA A 265 2.75 -16.71 6.84
CA ALA A 265 3.75 -15.83 6.27
C ALA A 265 3.85 -15.93 4.73
N THR A 266 3.48 -17.07 4.14
CA THR A 266 3.78 -17.41 2.74
C THR A 266 2.58 -17.73 1.85
N ARG A 267 1.44 -18.12 2.42
CA ARG A 267 0.28 -18.65 1.68
C ARG A 267 -0.90 -17.70 1.72
N SER A 268 -1.62 -17.61 0.60
CA SER A 268 -2.94 -17.00 0.55
C SER A 268 -3.99 -18.07 0.79
N ARG A 269 -4.49 -18.20 2.03
CA ARG A 269 -5.51 -19.20 2.39
C ARG A 269 -6.27 -18.79 3.64
N ASP A 270 -7.35 -19.52 3.89
CA ASP A 270 -8.06 -19.46 5.16
C ASP A 270 -7.36 -20.27 6.25
N PHE A 271 -7.40 -19.74 7.47
CA PHE A 271 -6.86 -20.37 8.67
C PHE A 271 -7.94 -20.37 9.74
N GLU A 272 -8.08 -21.47 10.45
CA GLU A 272 -9.03 -21.58 11.57
C GLU A 272 -8.24 -21.77 12.88
N PRO A 273 -7.67 -20.70 13.48
CA PRO A 273 -6.90 -20.82 14.72
C PRO A 273 -7.75 -21.30 15.90
N VAL A 274 -9.05 -21.03 15.89
CA VAL A 274 -10.03 -21.48 16.88
C VAL A 274 -11.30 -21.87 16.11
N ALA A 275 -11.98 -22.94 16.52
CA ALA A 275 -13.19 -23.41 15.86
C ALA A 275 -14.22 -22.27 15.68
N GLY A 276 -14.66 -22.05 14.43
CA GLY A 276 -15.59 -20.98 14.05
C GLY A 276 -14.96 -19.58 13.89
N TYR A 277 -13.65 -19.43 14.11
CA TYR A 277 -12.91 -18.19 13.88
C TYR A 277 -11.96 -18.36 12.71
N HIS A 278 -12.28 -17.68 11.62
CA HIS A 278 -11.55 -17.69 10.36
C HIS A 278 -10.62 -16.48 10.28
N PHE A 279 -9.39 -16.71 9.85
CA PHE A 279 -8.37 -15.71 9.58
C PHE A 279 -7.85 -15.91 8.15
N PHE A 280 -8.51 -15.27 7.20
CA PHE A 280 -8.12 -15.35 5.81
C PHE A 280 -6.92 -14.45 5.53
N VAL A 281 -5.85 -14.98 4.93
CA VAL A 281 -4.70 -14.17 4.50
C VAL A 281 -4.78 -13.95 3.00
N SER A 282 -5.14 -12.72 2.57
CA SER A 282 -5.04 -12.33 1.16
C SER A 282 -3.63 -11.88 0.77
N TYR A 283 -2.90 -11.25 1.70
CA TYR A 283 -1.58 -10.67 1.44
C TYR A 283 -0.51 -11.28 2.37
N PRO A 284 0.01 -12.49 2.05
CA PRO A 284 1.03 -13.14 2.88
C PRO A 284 2.32 -12.30 2.96
N PRO A 285 2.85 -12.01 4.16
CA PRO A 285 3.96 -11.09 4.34
C PRO A 285 5.23 -11.36 3.51
N ILE A 286 5.63 -12.60 3.30
CA ILE A 286 6.94 -12.94 2.70
C ILE A 286 7.01 -12.60 1.20
N PRO A 287 6.09 -13.05 0.34
CA PRO A 287 6.09 -12.65 -1.08
C PRO A 287 6.10 -11.12 -1.26
N TRP A 288 5.26 -10.42 -0.48
CA TRP A 288 5.14 -8.97 -0.56
C TRP A 288 6.35 -8.22 0.04
N PHE A 289 6.99 -8.78 1.07
CA PHE A 289 8.26 -8.30 1.58
C PHE A 289 9.35 -8.39 0.51
N GLY A 290 9.38 -9.46 -0.28
CA GLY A 290 10.29 -9.60 -1.41
C GLY A 290 10.20 -8.41 -2.39
N VAL A 291 8.98 -7.99 -2.73
CA VAL A 291 8.73 -6.82 -3.57
C VAL A 291 9.22 -5.53 -2.92
N MET A 292 8.97 -5.34 -1.62
CA MET A 292 9.42 -4.16 -0.89
C MET A 292 10.95 -4.11 -0.76
N ALA A 293 11.60 -5.25 -0.53
CA ALA A 293 13.05 -5.39 -0.50
C ALA A 293 13.68 -5.07 -1.86
N LEU A 294 13.12 -5.57 -2.96
CA LEU A 294 13.50 -5.17 -4.32
C LEU A 294 13.36 -3.65 -4.50
N GLY A 295 12.25 -3.07 -4.07
CA GLY A 295 12.03 -1.62 -4.15
C GLY A 295 13.09 -0.80 -3.41
N HIS A 296 13.54 -1.28 -2.26
CA HIS A 296 14.62 -0.66 -1.49
C HIS A 296 15.98 -0.80 -2.20
N GLY A 297 16.33 -2.01 -2.64
CA GLY A 297 17.61 -2.30 -3.28
C GLY A 297 17.77 -1.65 -4.66
N LEU A 298 16.74 -1.77 -5.52
CA LEU A 298 16.73 -1.17 -6.87
C LEU A 298 16.79 0.35 -6.80
N ALA A 299 16.21 0.98 -5.78
CA ALA A 299 16.32 2.43 -5.59
C ALA A 299 17.78 2.88 -5.42
N ALA A 300 18.64 2.06 -4.82
CA ALA A 300 20.07 2.36 -4.72
C ALA A 300 20.78 2.38 -6.08
N LEU A 301 20.39 1.47 -6.99
CA LEU A 301 20.91 1.41 -8.36
C LEU A 301 20.41 2.60 -9.19
N VAL A 302 19.09 2.86 -9.12
CA VAL A 302 18.41 3.89 -9.94
C VAL A 302 18.78 5.32 -9.51
N TYR A 303 18.90 5.55 -8.19
CA TYR A 303 19.00 6.89 -7.61
C TYR A 303 20.33 7.18 -6.91
N ARG A 304 21.40 6.42 -7.20
CA ARG A 304 22.73 6.48 -6.57
C ARG A 304 23.19 7.90 -6.15
N ALA A 305 23.78 7.97 -4.95
CA ALA A 305 24.25 9.21 -4.33
C ALA A 305 25.47 9.80 -5.06
N GLY A 306 25.59 11.14 -5.06
CA GLY A 306 26.80 11.85 -5.50
C GLY A 306 26.84 12.31 -6.95
N ASP A 307 25.73 12.23 -7.69
CA ASP A 307 25.73 12.59 -9.11
C ASP A 307 25.66 14.12 -9.34
N PRO A 308 26.71 14.76 -9.89
CA PRO A 308 26.72 16.19 -10.12
C PRO A 308 25.82 16.54 -11.32
N GLY A 309 24.77 17.31 -11.05
CA GLY A 309 23.88 17.88 -12.07
C GLY A 309 22.51 17.18 -12.18
N GLU A 310 21.45 17.93 -11.86
CA GLU A 310 20.06 17.46 -11.84
C GLU A 310 19.63 16.84 -13.18
N ALA A 311 20.06 17.44 -14.31
CA ALA A 311 19.76 16.97 -15.66
C ALA A 311 20.43 15.64 -16.03
N ARG A 312 21.71 15.45 -15.69
CA ARG A 312 22.47 14.22 -15.97
C ARG A 312 21.93 13.05 -15.13
N SER A 313 21.52 13.37 -13.91
CA SER A 313 20.89 12.42 -12.99
C SER A 313 19.54 11.91 -13.51
N GLY A 314 18.73 12.78 -14.12
CA GLY A 314 17.44 12.41 -14.71
C GLY A 314 17.56 11.48 -15.92
N VAL A 315 18.56 11.69 -16.79
CA VAL A 315 18.80 10.80 -17.94
C VAL A 315 19.20 9.40 -17.47
N ARG A 316 20.11 9.29 -16.50
CA ARG A 316 20.50 7.98 -15.95
C ARG A 316 19.34 7.28 -15.27
N THR A 317 18.58 7.97 -14.41
CA THR A 317 17.41 7.41 -13.74
C THR A 317 16.43 6.83 -14.77
N ARG A 318 16.12 7.58 -15.84
CA ARG A 318 15.24 7.10 -16.91
C ARG A 318 15.79 5.86 -17.63
N ARG A 319 17.10 5.81 -17.90
CA ARG A 319 17.75 4.64 -18.52
C ARG A 319 17.65 3.40 -17.63
N TRP A 320 17.89 3.51 -16.33
CA TRP A 320 17.75 2.39 -15.41
C TRP A 320 16.29 1.94 -15.27
N LEU A 321 15.34 2.87 -15.12
CA LEU A 321 13.92 2.53 -15.03
C LEU A 321 13.45 1.76 -16.28
N LEU A 322 13.83 2.24 -17.46
CA LEU A 322 13.49 1.57 -18.72
C LEU A 322 14.20 0.23 -18.89
N GLY A 323 15.49 0.16 -18.54
CA GLY A 323 16.28 -1.08 -18.62
C GLY A 323 15.77 -2.17 -17.68
N LEU A 324 15.42 -1.81 -16.44
CA LEU A 324 14.83 -2.73 -15.46
C LEU A 324 13.43 -3.17 -15.89
N ALA A 325 12.59 -2.24 -16.38
CA ALA A 325 11.28 -2.59 -16.92
C ALA A 325 11.38 -3.55 -18.10
N ALA A 326 12.31 -3.29 -19.03
CA ALA A 326 12.55 -4.18 -20.18
C ALA A 326 13.05 -5.55 -19.73
N ALA A 327 13.96 -5.62 -18.75
CA ALA A 327 14.43 -6.88 -18.20
C ALA A 327 13.30 -7.70 -17.55
N PHE A 328 12.42 -7.04 -16.78
CA PHE A 328 11.27 -7.70 -16.15
C PHE A 328 10.22 -8.16 -17.19
N LEU A 329 9.95 -7.36 -18.23
CA LEU A 329 9.06 -7.77 -19.32
C LEU A 329 9.64 -8.92 -20.15
N LEU A 330 10.95 -8.90 -20.42
CA LEU A 330 11.62 -9.99 -21.12
C LEU A 330 11.54 -11.27 -20.30
N LEU A 331 11.86 -11.20 -19.00
CA LEU A 331 11.77 -12.35 -18.12
C LEU A 331 10.31 -12.84 -17.97
N PHE A 332 9.35 -11.93 -17.86
CA PHE A 332 7.92 -12.25 -17.90
C PHE A 332 7.57 -13.01 -19.18
N ALA A 333 7.95 -12.51 -20.35
CA ALA A 333 7.66 -13.15 -21.63
C ALA A 333 8.29 -14.56 -21.74
N ILE A 334 9.50 -14.75 -21.22
CA ILE A 334 10.18 -16.05 -21.18
C ILE A 334 9.44 -17.00 -20.24
N VAL A 335 9.25 -16.61 -18.98
CA VAL A 335 8.60 -17.44 -17.95
C VAL A 335 7.17 -17.79 -18.33
N ARG A 336 6.42 -16.80 -18.83
CA ARG A 336 5.04 -16.99 -19.28
C ARG A 336 4.96 -17.80 -20.57
N GLY A 337 5.86 -17.57 -21.53
CA GLY A 337 5.92 -18.32 -22.78
C GLY A 337 6.28 -19.80 -22.60
N LEU A 338 7.09 -20.12 -21.57
CA LEU A 338 7.39 -21.49 -21.15
C LEU A 338 6.33 -22.07 -20.20
N ASP A 339 5.35 -21.27 -19.80
CA ASP A 339 4.26 -21.62 -18.87
C ASP A 339 4.76 -22.14 -17.51
N VAL A 340 5.78 -21.47 -16.96
CA VAL A 340 6.37 -21.80 -15.66
C VAL A 340 6.03 -20.71 -14.64
N GLY A 341 5.91 -21.09 -13.37
CA GLY A 341 5.87 -20.15 -12.25
C GLY A 341 4.53 -19.47 -11.99
N ASP A 342 3.50 -19.72 -12.80
CA ASP A 342 2.10 -19.42 -12.46
C ASP A 342 1.35 -20.74 -12.19
N PRO A 343 0.48 -20.82 -11.16
CA PRO A 343 -0.37 -21.99 -10.97
C PRO A 343 -1.48 -22.11 -12.03
N SER A 344 -1.74 -21.06 -12.83
CA SER A 344 -2.72 -21.04 -13.90
C SER A 344 -2.06 -20.95 -15.30
N PRO A 345 -1.90 -22.11 -15.97
CA PRO A 345 -1.47 -22.18 -17.36
C PRO A 345 -2.25 -21.25 -18.27
N TRP A 346 -1.56 -20.51 -19.17
CA TRP A 346 -2.30 -19.85 -20.24
C TRP A 346 -2.67 -20.87 -21.30
N SER A 347 -3.79 -20.65 -21.94
CA SER A 347 -4.29 -21.49 -23.03
C SER A 347 -4.77 -20.65 -24.20
N ALA A 348 -4.74 -21.25 -25.39
CA ALA A 348 -5.37 -20.69 -26.58
C ALA A 348 -6.89 -20.61 -26.38
N GLN A 349 -7.47 -19.47 -26.74
CA GLN A 349 -8.89 -19.17 -26.62
C GLN A 349 -9.52 -19.02 -28.02
N PRO A 350 -10.86 -19.03 -28.14
CA PRO A 350 -11.55 -18.95 -29.43
C PRO A 350 -11.18 -17.72 -30.28
N SER A 351 -10.76 -16.62 -29.65
CA SER A 351 -10.32 -15.41 -30.36
C SER A 351 -8.89 -15.03 -30.00
N ARG A 352 -8.16 -14.41 -30.95
CA ARG A 352 -6.80 -13.89 -30.72
C ARG A 352 -6.74 -12.90 -29.55
N LEU A 353 -7.80 -12.10 -29.39
CA LEU A 353 -7.91 -11.17 -28.26
C LEU A 353 -7.97 -11.93 -26.94
N PHE A 354 -8.87 -12.91 -26.80
CA PHE A 354 -8.97 -13.69 -25.56
C PHE A 354 -7.73 -14.55 -25.30
N THR A 355 -7.03 -15.01 -26.33
CA THR A 355 -5.72 -15.67 -26.16
C THR A 355 -4.68 -14.71 -25.60
N ALA A 356 -4.67 -13.45 -26.06
CA ALA A 356 -3.82 -12.43 -25.48
C ALA A 356 -4.22 -12.10 -24.03
N LEU A 357 -5.52 -12.04 -23.71
CA LEU A 357 -6.01 -11.87 -22.33
C LEU A 357 -5.57 -13.04 -21.43
N SER A 358 -5.69 -14.28 -21.92
CA SER A 358 -5.19 -15.50 -21.26
C SER A 358 -3.70 -15.42 -20.96
N PHE A 359 -2.90 -14.96 -21.91
CA PHE A 359 -1.45 -14.79 -21.72
C PHE A 359 -1.11 -13.80 -20.59
N VAL A 360 -1.85 -12.69 -20.47
CA VAL A 360 -1.64 -11.67 -19.43
C VAL A 360 -2.45 -11.91 -18.15
N ASN A 361 -3.30 -12.93 -18.12
CA ASN A 361 -4.03 -13.35 -16.93
C ASN A 361 -3.08 -14.18 -16.06
N VAL A 362 -2.70 -13.64 -14.91
CA VAL A 362 -1.65 -14.18 -14.03
C VAL A 362 -2.08 -14.06 -12.57
N SER A 363 -1.68 -15.05 -11.77
CA SER A 363 -2.23 -15.28 -10.43
C SER A 363 -1.74 -14.27 -9.39
N LYS A 364 -2.68 -13.59 -8.73
CA LYS A 364 -2.42 -12.56 -7.70
C LYS A 364 -2.31 -13.11 -6.27
N TYR A 365 -3.00 -14.21 -5.97
CA TYR A 365 -3.20 -14.71 -4.61
C TYR A 365 -2.82 -16.19 -4.48
N PRO A 366 -1.60 -16.51 -4.00
CA PRO A 366 -0.47 -15.61 -3.75
C PRO A 366 0.12 -15.03 -5.05
N PRO A 367 0.94 -13.96 -4.97
CA PRO A 367 1.43 -13.29 -6.17
C PRO A 367 2.49 -14.15 -6.88
N SER A 368 2.15 -14.68 -8.04
CA SER A 368 3.05 -15.54 -8.82
C SER A 368 4.26 -14.78 -9.37
N THR A 369 5.32 -15.50 -9.72
CA THR A 369 6.50 -14.93 -10.39
C THR A 369 6.14 -14.08 -11.62
N PRO A 370 5.38 -14.59 -12.63
CA PRO A 370 5.00 -13.78 -13.79
C PRO A 370 4.09 -12.60 -13.42
N PHE A 371 3.19 -12.74 -12.45
CA PHE A 371 2.40 -11.62 -11.93
C PHE A 371 3.29 -10.49 -11.40
N LEU A 372 4.30 -10.82 -10.59
CA LEU A 372 5.24 -9.83 -10.04
C LEU A 372 6.08 -9.19 -11.15
N LEU A 373 6.61 -9.96 -12.09
CA LEU A 373 7.42 -9.42 -13.19
C LEU A 373 6.64 -8.42 -14.05
N LEU A 374 5.42 -8.79 -14.47
CA LEU A 374 4.56 -7.94 -15.29
C LEU A 374 4.16 -6.65 -14.55
N THR A 375 3.71 -6.78 -13.32
CA THR A 375 3.21 -5.63 -12.54
C THR A 375 4.31 -4.68 -12.11
N LEU A 376 5.48 -5.20 -11.71
CA LEU A 376 6.65 -4.38 -11.37
C LEU A 376 7.25 -3.68 -12.59
N ALA A 377 7.24 -4.33 -13.77
CA ALA A 377 7.59 -3.64 -15.00
C ALA A 377 6.66 -2.46 -15.27
N GLY A 378 5.34 -2.64 -15.11
CA GLY A 378 4.37 -1.55 -15.22
C GLY A 378 4.65 -0.40 -14.25
N ALA A 379 4.97 -0.70 -12.99
CA ALA A 379 5.34 0.30 -11.99
C ALA A 379 6.59 1.10 -12.38
N LEU A 380 7.62 0.42 -12.90
CA LEU A 380 8.86 1.04 -13.38
C LEU A 380 8.63 1.91 -14.63
N LEU A 381 7.76 1.48 -15.55
CA LEU A 381 7.35 2.27 -16.71
C LEU A 381 6.56 3.52 -16.30
N ALA A 382 5.67 3.41 -15.30
CA ALA A 382 4.95 4.56 -14.76
C ALA A 382 5.91 5.56 -14.11
N LEU A 383 6.91 5.09 -13.36
CA LEU A 383 7.97 5.93 -12.81
C LEU A 383 8.76 6.62 -13.94
N PHE A 384 9.14 5.89 -14.99
CA PHE A 384 9.81 6.45 -16.16
C PHE A 384 8.97 7.54 -16.83
N ALA A 385 7.67 7.30 -17.02
CA ALA A 385 6.76 8.23 -17.67
C ALA A 385 6.65 9.56 -16.89
N PHE A 386 6.45 9.50 -15.57
CA PHE A 386 6.33 10.71 -14.75
C PHE A 386 7.67 11.40 -14.50
N GLU A 387 8.80 10.66 -14.47
CA GLU A 387 10.13 11.27 -14.47
C GLU A 387 10.40 11.99 -15.79
N ARG A 388 9.90 11.46 -16.93
CA ARG A 388 10.00 12.08 -18.26
C ARG A 388 9.09 13.29 -18.41
N ARG A 389 7.87 13.22 -17.89
CA ARG A 389 6.82 14.24 -18.00
C ARG A 389 6.25 14.60 -16.62
N PRO A 390 6.99 15.33 -15.75
CA PRO A 390 6.52 15.64 -14.40
C PRO A 390 5.22 16.45 -14.34
N ARG A 391 4.87 17.18 -15.41
CA ARG A 391 3.60 17.91 -15.49
C ARG A 391 2.39 16.99 -15.64
N ALA A 392 2.54 15.84 -16.31
CA ALA A 392 1.46 14.86 -16.48
C ALA A 392 1.07 14.18 -15.15
N GLY A 393 1.99 14.14 -14.19
CA GLY A 393 1.76 13.52 -12.87
C GLY A 393 1.10 14.45 -11.83
N GLN A 394 0.96 15.75 -12.11
CA GLN A 394 0.60 16.74 -11.09
C GLN A 394 -0.73 16.47 -10.39
N ILE A 395 -1.74 16.02 -11.13
CA ILE A 395 -3.04 15.67 -10.56
C ILE A 395 -2.92 14.46 -9.62
N PHE A 396 -2.13 13.46 -10.01
CA PHE A 396 -1.91 12.25 -9.22
C PHE A 396 -1.06 12.52 -7.98
N GLU A 397 -0.11 13.45 -8.05
CA GLU A 397 0.70 13.86 -6.88
C GLU A 397 -0.18 14.28 -5.69
N VAL A 398 -1.39 14.82 -5.93
CA VAL A 398 -2.31 15.21 -4.84
C VAL A 398 -2.72 14.00 -4.02
N TYR A 399 -3.17 12.92 -4.65
CA TYR A 399 -3.53 11.68 -3.96
C TYR A 399 -2.29 11.00 -3.36
N GLY A 400 -1.21 10.92 -4.14
CA GLY A 400 -0.04 10.14 -3.77
C GLY A 400 0.82 10.75 -2.66
N ARG A 401 0.67 12.05 -2.36
CA ARG A 401 1.29 12.65 -1.16
C ARG A 401 0.61 12.22 0.14
N VAL A 402 -0.67 11.87 0.09
CA VAL A 402 -1.49 11.54 1.26
C VAL A 402 -2.19 10.18 1.10
N PRO A 403 -1.46 9.12 0.67
CA PRO A 403 -2.05 7.86 0.23
C PRO A 403 -2.85 7.18 1.33
N LEU A 404 -2.39 7.26 2.58
CA LEU A 404 -3.08 6.66 3.73
C LEU A 404 -4.41 7.37 4.04
N VAL A 405 -4.50 8.69 3.81
CA VAL A 405 -5.76 9.43 4.01
C VAL A 405 -6.78 8.99 2.97
N PHE A 406 -6.38 8.92 1.71
CA PHE A 406 -7.23 8.37 0.65
C PHE A 406 -7.65 6.93 1.00
N TYR A 407 -6.70 6.10 1.42
CA TYR A 407 -6.96 4.70 1.74
C TYR A 407 -7.93 4.52 2.92
N ILE A 408 -7.79 5.30 4.00
CA ILE A 408 -8.69 5.19 5.14
C ILE A 408 -10.10 5.69 4.81
N LEU A 409 -10.23 6.67 3.92
CA LEU A 409 -11.53 7.22 3.54
C LEU A 409 -12.24 6.37 2.48
N HIS A 410 -11.51 5.80 1.52
CA HIS A 410 -12.18 5.26 0.34
C HIS A 410 -13.09 4.05 0.64
N ILE A 411 -12.64 3.08 1.44
CA ILE A 411 -13.46 1.89 1.75
C ILE A 411 -14.73 2.27 2.51
N PRO A 412 -14.67 2.99 3.65
CA PRO A 412 -15.90 3.39 4.34
C PRO A 412 -16.86 4.19 3.45
N LEU A 413 -16.35 5.07 2.59
CA LEU A 413 -17.19 5.88 1.72
C LEU A 413 -17.80 5.07 0.56
N ILE A 414 -17.04 4.14 -0.03
CA ILE A 414 -17.56 3.23 -1.06
C ILE A 414 -18.64 2.33 -0.46
N HIS A 415 -18.39 1.76 0.72
CA HIS A 415 -19.37 0.92 1.41
C HIS A 415 -20.62 1.73 1.76
N LEU A 416 -20.47 2.93 2.32
CA LEU A 416 -21.61 3.82 2.57
C LEU A 416 -22.40 4.12 1.29
N LEU A 417 -21.72 4.37 0.18
CA LEU A 417 -22.37 4.59 -1.11
C LEU A 417 -23.15 3.34 -1.57
N ALA A 418 -22.59 2.15 -1.38
CA ALA A 418 -23.26 0.89 -1.67
C ALA A 418 -24.51 0.68 -0.80
N VAL A 419 -24.45 1.04 0.49
CA VAL A 419 -25.62 0.99 1.38
C VAL A 419 -26.70 1.96 0.92
N ILE A 420 -26.34 3.21 0.59
CA ILE A 420 -27.28 4.22 0.10
C ILE A 420 -27.94 3.75 -1.20
N TYR A 421 -27.15 3.26 -2.16
CA TYR A 421 -27.65 2.70 -3.41
C TYR A 421 -28.60 1.51 -3.15
N SER A 422 -28.21 0.58 -2.28
CA SER A 422 -28.99 -0.62 -1.96
C SER A 422 -30.35 -0.27 -1.36
N VAL A 423 -30.38 0.63 -0.37
CA VAL A 423 -31.63 1.08 0.26
C VAL A 423 -32.50 1.83 -0.75
N ALA A 424 -31.92 2.69 -1.58
CA ALA A 424 -32.69 3.47 -2.54
C ALA A 424 -33.28 2.61 -3.68
N ALA A 425 -32.53 1.62 -4.17
CA ALA A 425 -32.94 0.78 -5.29
C ALA A 425 -33.78 -0.44 -4.86
N PHE A 426 -33.50 -1.02 -3.69
CA PHE A 426 -34.05 -2.32 -3.27
C PHE A 426 -34.73 -2.29 -1.90
N GLY A 427 -34.73 -1.16 -1.19
CA GLY A 427 -35.37 -1.02 0.12
C GLY A 427 -34.64 -1.71 1.28
N ALA A 428 -33.49 -2.34 1.05
CA ALA A 428 -32.69 -3.03 2.05
C ALA A 428 -31.19 -2.98 1.70
N ALA A 429 -30.33 -3.30 2.68
CA ALA A 429 -28.87 -3.35 2.51
C ALA A 429 -28.20 -4.42 3.39
N THR A 430 -28.96 -5.39 3.90
CA THR A 430 -28.47 -6.38 4.87
C THR A 430 -27.35 -7.25 4.32
N TRP A 431 -27.31 -7.51 3.01
CA TRP A 431 -26.25 -8.25 2.33
C TRP A 431 -24.88 -7.55 2.37
N LEU A 432 -24.83 -6.22 2.52
CA LEU A 432 -23.58 -5.46 2.64
C LEU A 432 -22.96 -5.55 4.04
N THR A 433 -23.75 -5.96 5.04
CA THR A 433 -23.30 -6.18 6.42
C THR A 433 -23.09 -7.66 6.75
N SER A 434 -23.31 -8.55 5.78
CA SER A 434 -23.35 -10.01 5.99
C SER A 434 -22.08 -10.69 5.47
N GLY A 435 -21.07 -10.83 6.33
CA GLY A 435 -20.01 -11.85 6.18
C GLY A 435 -19.00 -11.68 5.02
N PRO A 436 -18.08 -12.65 4.83
CA PRO A 436 -16.75 -12.53 4.18
C PRO A 436 -16.74 -12.26 2.66
N VAL A 437 -17.88 -11.92 2.08
CA VAL A 437 -18.19 -12.20 0.67
C VAL A 437 -17.88 -11.05 -0.28
N ILE A 438 -17.53 -9.89 0.27
CA ILE A 438 -17.31 -8.63 -0.47
C ILE A 438 -16.13 -8.72 -1.47
N PHE A 439 -15.29 -9.77 -1.42
CA PHE A 439 -13.98 -9.80 -2.07
C PHE A 439 -13.70 -10.88 -3.10
N TRP A 440 -14.70 -11.64 -3.53
CA TRP A 440 -14.43 -12.86 -4.30
C TRP A 440 -15.23 -12.96 -5.58
N ASP A 441 -15.70 -11.82 -6.09
CA ASP A 441 -16.50 -11.73 -7.30
C ASP A 441 -17.63 -12.79 -7.29
N VAL A 442 -18.34 -12.88 -6.17
CA VAL A 442 -19.48 -13.78 -5.95
C VAL A 442 -20.68 -12.96 -5.51
N ALA A 443 -21.88 -13.46 -5.81
CA ALA A 443 -23.11 -12.82 -5.38
C ALA A 443 -23.14 -12.69 -3.85
N LEU A 444 -23.47 -11.50 -3.36
CA LEU A 444 -23.60 -11.26 -1.94
C LEU A 444 -24.81 -12.05 -1.41
N PRO A 445 -24.66 -12.90 -0.39
CA PRO A 445 -25.77 -13.70 0.12
C PRO A 445 -26.94 -12.81 0.54
N GLY A 446 -28.11 -13.08 -0.03
CA GLY A 446 -29.32 -12.29 0.21
C GLY A 446 -29.47 -11.03 -0.63
N SER A 447 -28.53 -10.71 -1.53
CA SER A 447 -28.73 -9.63 -2.50
C SER A 447 -29.73 -10.02 -3.59
N PRO A 448 -30.53 -9.08 -4.12
CA PRO A 448 -31.38 -9.32 -5.29
C PRO A 448 -30.59 -9.82 -6.50
N PRO A 449 -31.18 -10.65 -7.39
CA PRO A 449 -30.50 -11.14 -8.60
C PRO A 449 -30.03 -10.05 -9.56
N ASP A 450 -30.70 -8.90 -9.55
CA ASP A 450 -30.42 -7.71 -10.35
C ASP A 450 -29.57 -6.67 -9.60
N TYR A 451 -28.99 -7.04 -8.45
CA TYR A 451 -28.13 -6.16 -7.68
C TYR A 451 -26.89 -5.73 -8.48
N GLY A 452 -26.65 -4.41 -8.48
CA GLY A 452 -25.43 -3.81 -8.98
C GLY A 452 -25.61 -3.01 -10.26
N LEU A 453 -24.63 -2.16 -10.53
CA LEU A 453 -24.51 -1.31 -11.69
C LEU A 453 -23.73 -2.04 -12.79
N GLY A 454 -24.15 -1.84 -14.04
CA GLY A 454 -23.35 -2.20 -15.20
C GLY A 454 -22.03 -1.39 -15.26
N LEU A 455 -21.11 -1.86 -16.09
CA LEU A 455 -19.74 -1.32 -16.16
C LEU A 455 -19.66 0.19 -16.41
N ALA A 456 -20.52 0.74 -17.27
CA ALA A 456 -20.59 2.18 -17.51
C ALA A 456 -21.01 2.98 -16.27
N GLY A 457 -21.93 2.42 -15.46
CA GLY A 457 -22.32 2.99 -14.17
C GLY A 457 -21.15 3.00 -13.20
N ILE A 458 -20.40 1.90 -13.10
CA ILE A 458 -19.19 1.81 -12.27
C ILE A 458 -18.14 2.85 -12.66
N TRP A 459 -17.85 2.99 -13.95
CA TRP A 459 -16.88 4.00 -14.41
C TRP A 459 -17.34 5.43 -14.10
N THR A 460 -18.65 5.70 -14.23
CA THR A 460 -19.22 7.01 -13.91
C THR A 460 -19.08 7.32 -12.42
N VAL A 461 -19.50 6.39 -11.56
CA VAL A 461 -19.39 6.53 -10.10
C VAL A 461 -17.93 6.68 -9.70
N TRP A 462 -17.02 5.91 -10.31
CA TRP A 462 -15.58 6.00 -10.05
C TRP A 462 -14.99 7.37 -10.35
N LEU A 463 -15.31 7.95 -11.52
CA LEU A 463 -14.83 9.29 -11.88
C LEU A 463 -15.34 10.35 -10.88
N VAL A 464 -16.62 10.29 -10.52
CA VAL A 464 -17.23 11.21 -9.54
C VAL A 464 -16.59 11.02 -8.16
N PHE A 465 -16.42 9.78 -7.72
CA PHE A 465 -15.85 9.44 -6.42
C PHE A 465 -14.42 9.95 -6.27
N VAL A 466 -13.57 9.70 -7.27
CA VAL A 466 -12.18 10.19 -7.29
C VAL A 466 -12.15 11.71 -7.28
N ALA A 467 -12.97 12.37 -8.11
CA ALA A 467 -13.07 13.82 -8.14
C ALA A 467 -13.51 14.41 -6.79
N ALA A 468 -14.45 13.77 -6.09
CA ALA A 468 -14.93 14.19 -4.78
C ALA A 468 -13.85 14.10 -3.68
N LEU A 469 -12.95 13.11 -3.76
CA LEU A 469 -11.84 12.96 -2.80
C LEU A 469 -10.66 13.90 -3.07
N TYR A 470 -10.55 14.46 -4.29
CA TYR A 470 -9.48 15.39 -4.65
C TYR A 470 -9.33 16.59 -3.70
N PRO A 471 -10.39 17.39 -3.39
CA PRO A 471 -10.26 18.55 -2.51
C PRO A 471 -9.81 18.17 -1.10
N ILE A 472 -10.28 17.03 -0.57
CA ILE A 472 -9.90 16.52 0.75
C ILE A 472 -8.41 16.18 0.79
N CYS A 473 -7.93 15.44 -0.22
CA CYS A 473 -6.52 15.08 -0.34
C CYS A 473 -5.62 16.32 -0.51
N ARG A 474 -6.07 17.28 -1.34
CA ARG A 474 -5.36 18.55 -1.56
C ARG A 474 -5.26 19.36 -0.27
N TRP A 475 -6.35 19.50 0.47
CA TRP A 475 -6.40 20.25 1.72
C TRP A 475 -5.48 19.63 2.78
N TYR A 476 -5.56 18.32 2.98
CA TYR A 476 -4.73 17.63 3.97
C TYR A 476 -3.24 17.74 3.60
N GLY A 477 -2.90 17.51 2.33
CA GLY A 477 -1.54 17.58 1.82
C GLY A 477 -0.93 18.99 1.91
N ALA A 478 -1.75 20.04 1.85
CA ALA A 478 -1.29 21.41 2.08
C ALA A 478 -0.95 21.66 3.56
N ARG A 479 -1.76 21.16 4.50
CA ARG A 479 -1.53 21.35 5.94
C ARG A 479 -0.37 20.53 6.49
N SER A 480 -0.17 19.32 5.98
CA SER A 480 0.95 18.45 6.41
C SER A 480 2.33 18.98 6.02
N ARG A 481 2.43 20.06 5.25
CA ARG A 481 3.67 20.73 4.86
C ARG A 481 4.03 21.94 5.73
N GLY A 482 3.06 22.47 6.49
CA GLY A 482 3.25 23.60 7.39
C GLY A 482 3.68 23.22 8.81
N ARG A 483 3.88 21.91 9.05
CA ARG A 483 4.47 21.32 10.26
C ARG A 483 5.72 20.58 9.83
#